data_AF-A0A6I6UFL4-F1
#
_entry.id   AF-A0A6I6UFL4-F1
#
_cell.length_a   1.000
_cell.length_b   1.000
_cell.length_c   1.000
_cell.angle_alpha   90.00
_cell.angle_beta   90.00
_cell.angle_gamma   90.00
#
_symmetry.space_group_name_H-M   'P 1'
#
loop_
_entity.id
_entity.type
_entity.pdbx_description
1 polymer ?
#
loop_
_entity_poly.entity_id
_entity_poly.type
_entity_poly.pdbx_seq_one_letter_code
_entity_poly.pdbx_strand_id
1 'polypeptide(L)' 'MTNRKEPFNDVIDHMSKIEGAPLDPEMGSLPLGIRIIGYVIIGFTGLMTLTALIFGLLD' A
#
# COMPACT_ATOMS: atom_id res chain seq x y z
N MET A 1 20.31 7.43 32.76
CA MET A 1 19.08 6.72 32.35
C MET A 1 17.95 7.73 32.40
N THR A 2 17.52 8.27 31.27
CA THR A 2 16.47 9.30 31.22
C THR A 2 15.11 8.63 31.38
N ASN A 3 14.49 8.82 32.54
CA ASN A 3 13.14 8.37 32.81
C ASN A 3 12.16 9.27 32.03
N ARG A 4 11.84 8.88 30.78
CA ARG A 4 10.80 9.54 30.00
C ARG A 4 9.45 9.11 30.58
N LYS A 5 8.91 9.90 31.51
CA LYS A 5 7.51 9.77 31.91
C LYS A 5 6.66 9.99 30.67
N GLU A 6 5.85 9.00 30.31
CA GLU A 6 4.91 9.13 29.20
C GLU A 6 3.97 10.33 29.47
N PRO A 7 3.67 11.14 28.44
CA PRO A 7 2.79 12.27 28.61
C PRO A 7 1.41 11.79 29.05
N PHE A 8 0.80 12.47 30.03
CA PHE A 8 -0.57 12.16 30.49
C PHE A 8 -1.61 12.19 29.35
N ASN A 9 -1.29 12.92 28.28
CA ASN A 9 -2.10 13.02 27.08
C ASN A 9 -1.60 12.06 26.00
N ASP A 10 -1.71 10.75 26.25
CA ASP A 10 -1.50 9.70 25.25
C ASP A 10 -2.81 9.25 24.61
N VAL A 11 -3.63 10.23 24.24
CA VAL A 11 -4.95 10.01 23.62
C VAL A 11 -4.81 9.25 22.31
N ILE A 12 -3.67 9.40 21.61
CA ILE A 12 -3.40 8.69 20.35
C ILE A 12 -3.12 7.20 20.62
N ASP A 13 -2.28 6.84 21.60
CA ASP A 13 -2.07 5.42 21.94
C ASP A 13 -3.33 4.79 22.55
N HIS A 14 -4.05 5.52 23.42
CA HIS A 14 -5.30 5.04 24.01
C HIS A 14 -6.39 4.81 22.95
N MET A 15 -6.57 5.74 21.99
CA MET A 15 -7.51 5.53 20.88
C MET A 15 -7.09 4.35 20.01
N SER A 16 -5.80 4.25 19.67
CA SER A 16 -5.27 3.12 18.89
C SER A 16 -5.54 1.77 19.57
N LYS A 17 -5.37 1.71 20.90
CA LYS A 17 -5.44 0.48 21.70
C LYS A 17 -6.84 0.08 22.16
N ILE A 18 -7.73 1.05 22.41
CA ILE A 18 -9.09 0.82 22.93
C ILE A 18 -10.15 0.89 21.83
N GLU A 19 -10.07 1.89 20.96
CA GLU A 19 -11.05 2.10 19.88
C GLU A 19 -10.68 1.28 18.63
N GLY A 20 -9.41 0.85 18.54
CA GLY A 20 -8.85 0.18 17.39
C GLY A 20 -8.61 1.20 16.29
N ALA A 21 -7.36 1.64 16.11
CA ALA A 21 -7.01 2.42 14.93
C ALA A 21 -7.31 1.57 13.68
N PRO A 22 -8.17 2.01 12.73
CA PRO A 22 -8.51 1.24 11.53
C PRO A 22 -7.36 1.17 10.52
N LEU A 23 -6.24 1.80 10.85
CA LEU A 23 -5.07 1.91 10.01
C LEU A 23 -3.91 1.32 10.78
N ASP A 24 -3.65 0.04 10.54
CA ASP A 24 -2.32 -0.47 10.75
C ASP A 24 -1.42 0.20 9.68
N PRO A 25 -0.50 1.12 10.05
CA PRO A 25 0.42 1.70 9.07
C PRO A 25 1.34 0.64 8.46
N GLU A 26 1.44 -0.53 9.09
CA GLU A 26 2.10 -1.72 8.56
C GLU A 26 1.13 -2.57 7.73
N MET A 27 0.54 -1.98 6.68
CA MET A 27 -0.05 -2.79 5.62
C MET A 27 1.08 -3.53 4.91
N GLY A 28 1.38 -4.75 5.37
CA GLY A 28 2.47 -5.56 4.86
C GLY A 28 2.40 -5.73 3.34
N SER A 29 3.56 -5.78 2.69
CA SER A 29 3.59 -6.01 1.24
C SER A 29 2.96 -7.36 0.90
N LEU A 30 2.23 -7.43 -0.21
CA LEU A 30 1.68 -8.68 -0.73
C LEU A 30 2.78 -9.77 -0.85
N PRO A 31 2.45 -11.06 -0.62
CA PRO A 31 3.38 -12.16 -0.83
C PRO A 31 3.99 -12.13 -2.24
N LEU A 32 5.24 -12.57 -2.37
CA LEU A 32 6.02 -12.48 -3.61
C LEU A 32 5.26 -13.03 -4.84
N GLY A 33 4.57 -14.17 -4.70
CA GLY A 33 3.79 -14.76 -5.79
C GLY A 33 2.67 -13.85 -6.31
N ILE A 34 1.92 -13.22 -5.41
CA ILE A 34 0.83 -12.30 -5.79
C ILE A 34 1.40 -11.05 -6.46
N ARG A 35 2.55 -10.56 -5.98
CA ARG A 35 3.24 -9.42 -6.60
C ARG A 35 3.67 -9.73 -8.03
N ILE A 36 4.23 -10.92 -8.27
CA ILE A 36 4.62 -11.36 -9.62
C ILE A 36 3.41 -11.40 -10.55
N ILE A 37 2.29 -11.99 -10.11
CA ILE A 37 1.05 -12.03 -10.88
C ILE A 37 0.58 -10.61 -11.21
N GLY A 38 0.60 -9.70 -10.22
CA GLY A 38 0.26 -8.29 -10.41
C GLY A 38 1.14 -7.61 -11.46
N TYR A 39 2.46 -7.81 -11.41
CA TYR A 39 3.38 -7.25 -12.41
C TYR A 39 3.12 -7.79 -13.82
N VAL A 40 2.79 -9.08 -13.96
CA VAL A 40 2.46 -9.68 -15.26
C VAL A 40 1.17 -9.07 -15.84
N ILE A 41 0.12 -8.96 -15.04
CA ILE A 41 -1.16 -8.40 -15.47
C ILE A 41 -1.00 -6.93 -15.87
N ILE A 42 -0.39 -6.12 -15.02
CA ILE A 42 -0.20 -4.69 -15.27
C ILE A 42 0.72 -4.48 -16.48
N GLY A 43 1.83 -5.22 -16.56
CA GLY A 43 2.77 -5.15 -17.67
C GLY A 43 2.13 -5.54 -19.00
N PHE A 44 1.40 -6.65 -19.03
CA PHE A 44 0.69 -7.10 -20.22
C PHE A 44 -0.40 -6.12 -20.65
N THR A 45 -1.22 -5.65 -19.70
CA THR A 45 -2.29 -4.68 -19.98
C THR A 45 -1.72 -3.37 -20.52
N GLY A 46 -0.66 -2.86 -19.90
CA GLY A 46 0.03 -1.64 -20.35
C GLY A 46 0.62 -1.80 -21.75
N LEU A 47 1.25 -2.94 -22.03
CA LEU A 47 1.80 -3.24 -23.36
C LEU A 47 0.70 -3.32 -24.42
N MET A 48 -0.40 -4.01 -24.14
CA MET A 48 -1.54 -4.12 -25.06
C MET A 48 -2.17 -2.75 -25.32
N THR A 49 -2.35 -1.95 -24.27
CA THR A 49 -2.91 -0.59 -24.39
C THR A 49 -2.01 0.29 -25.22
N LEU A 50 -0.70 0.29 -24.97
CA LEU A 50 0.27 1.06 -25.74
C LEU A 50 0.28 0.64 -27.21
N THR A 51 0.28 -0.67 -27.46
CA THR A 51 0.21 -1.23 -28.81
C THR A 51 -1.05 -0.76 -29.55
N ALA A 52 -2.21 -0.85 -28.90
CA ALA A 52 -3.48 -0.41 -29.48
C ALA A 52 -3.50 1.09 -29.78
N LEU A 53 -2.93 1.93 -28.90
CA LEU A 53 -2.83 3.37 -29.14
C LEU A 53 -1.90 3.69 -30.31
N ILE A 54 -0.76 3.02 -30.42
CA ILE A 54 0.18 3.22 -31.52
C ILE A 54 -0.47 2.82 -32.85
N PHE A 55 -1.05 1.62 -32.93
CA PHE A 55 -1.71 1.17 -34.15
C PHE A 55 -2.96 1.98 -34.48
N GLY A 56 -3.76 2.35 -33.48
CA GLY A 56 -4.95 3.19 -33.68
C GLY A 56 -4.63 4.64 -34.06
N LEU A 57 -3.39 5.12 -33.86
CA LEU A 57 -2.93 6.42 -34.34
C LEU A 57 -2.26 6.34 -35.73
N LEU A 58 -1.83 5.14 -36.14
CA LEU A 58 -1.21 4.88 -37.44
C LEU A 58 -2.24 4.56 -38.56
N ASP A 59 -3.50 4.36 -38.18
CA ASP A 59 -4.68 4.26 -39.07
C ASP A 59 -5.26 5.66 -39.35
#